data_AF-A0A5M9ZCK4-F1
#
_entry.id   AF-A0A5M9ZCK4-F1
#
_cell.length_a   1.000
_cell.length_b   1.000
_cell.length_c   1.000
_cell.angle_alpha   90.00
_cell.angle_beta   90.00
_cell.angle_gamma   90.00
#
_symmetry.space_group_name_H-M   'P 1'
#
loop_
_entity.id
_entity.type
_entity.pdbx_description
1 polymer ?
#
loop_
_entity_poly.entity_id
_entity_poly.type
_entity_poly.pdbx_seq_one_letter_code
_entity_poly.pdbx_strand_id
1 'polypeptide(L)'
;MTVAMVSRARHKSAYTYDFEQQAAWPNVHAPRSAVSALTRVDWKSVGPIFRRMADDLRVEQGAGLFDHLRTIGVDETRYRKGHRS
;
A
#
# COMPACT_ATOMS: atom_id res chain seq x y z
N MET A 1 31.48 -10.56 13.47
CA MET A 1 30.46 -9.50 13.26
C MET A 1 29.97 -9.62 11.82
N THR A 2 28.68 -9.86 11.62
CA THR A 2 28.09 -9.93 10.27
C THR A 2 27.51 -8.56 9.94
N VAL A 3 27.95 -7.92 8.86
CA VAL A 3 27.30 -6.71 8.35
C VAL A 3 26.12 -7.15 7.49
N ALA A 4 24.90 -6.85 7.93
CA ALA A 4 23.70 -7.08 7.12
C ALA A 4 23.47 -5.88 6.20
N MET A 5 23.33 -6.13 4.89
CA MET A 5 22.87 -5.12 3.96
C MET A 5 21.38 -4.86 4.21
N VAL A 6 21.02 -3.61 4.50
CA VAL A 6 19.62 -3.21 4.70
C VAL A 6 19.16 -2.35 3.53
N SER A 7 17.94 -2.56 3.07
CA SER A 7 17.33 -1.66 2.10
C SER A 7 17.21 -0.25 2.69
N ARG A 8 17.58 0.76 1.90
CA ARG A 8 17.56 2.15 2.33
C ARG A 8 16.11 2.66 2.39
N ALA A 9 15.85 3.58 3.31
CA ALA A 9 14.58 4.32 3.34
C ALA A 9 14.43 5.24 2.11
N ARG A 10 13.19 5.40 1.64
CA ARG A 10 12.84 6.40 0.60
C ARG A 10 13.03 7.82 1.14
N HIS A 11 13.19 8.79 0.24
CA HIS A 11 13.21 10.21 0.65
C HIS A 11 11.91 10.55 1.40
N LYS A 12 12.04 11.19 2.57
CA LYS A 12 10.93 11.53 3.50
C LYS A 12 10.18 10.32 4.08
N SER A 13 10.72 9.11 4.00
CA SER A 13 10.22 7.98 4.79
C SER A 13 11.09 7.75 6.03
N ALA A 14 10.43 7.41 7.14
CA ALA A 14 11.08 6.91 8.34
C ALA A 14 11.35 5.39 8.28
N TYR A 15 10.91 4.71 7.23
CA TYR A 15 10.93 3.26 7.10
C TYR A 15 11.77 2.78 5.92
N THR A 16 12.38 1.62 6.07
CA THR A 16 13.11 0.95 4.98
C THR A 16 12.13 0.49 3.90
N TYR A 17 12.63 0.36 2.67
CA TYR A 17 11.82 -0.10 1.54
C TYR A 17 11.16 -1.45 1.84
N ASP A 18 11.92 -2.42 2.37
CA ASP A 18 11.39 -3.76 2.66
C ASP A 18 10.32 -3.74 3.75
N PHE A 19 10.44 -2.87 4.75
CA PHE A 19 9.40 -2.70 5.76
C PHE A 19 8.12 -2.14 5.14
N GLU A 20 8.24 -1.11 4.28
CA GLU A 20 7.10 -0.54 3.58
C GLU A 20 6.41 -1.57 2.67
N GLN A 21 7.18 -2.44 2.01
CA GLN A 21 6.63 -3.56 1.23
C GLN A 21 5.82 -4.53 2.09
N GLN A 22 6.40 -4.98 3.20
CA GLN A 22 5.74 -5.90 4.13
C GLN A 22 4.46 -5.30 4.73
N ALA A 23 4.48 -3.99 5.05
CA ALA A 23 3.31 -3.29 5.58
C ALA A 23 2.24 -3.01 4.50
N ALA A 24 2.63 -2.86 3.24
CA ALA A 24 1.70 -2.60 2.15
C ALA A 24 0.90 -3.85 1.73
N TRP A 25 1.53 -5.03 1.69
CA TRP A 25 0.91 -6.28 1.23
C TRP A 25 -0.45 -6.60 1.89
N PRO A 26 -0.60 -6.54 3.23
CA PRO A 26 -1.84 -6.93 3.88
C PRO A 26 -2.98 -5.90 3.68
N ASN A 27 -2.69 -4.65 3.27
CA ASN A 27 -3.73 -3.63 3.09
C ASN A 27 -4.75 -4.00 1.99
N VAL A 28 -4.41 -4.92 1.09
CA VAL A 28 -5.34 -5.45 0.07
C VAL A 28 -6.41 -6.35 0.69
N HIS A 29 -6.09 -7.01 1.80
CA HIS A 29 -6.92 -8.05 2.40
C HIS A 29 -7.39 -7.73 3.83
N ALA A 30 -6.86 -6.67 4.44
CA ALA A 30 -7.10 -6.35 5.84
C ALA A 30 -7.29 -4.83 6.05
N PRO A 31 -8.09 -4.42 7.06
CA PRO A 31 -8.24 -3.02 7.40
C PRO A 31 -6.94 -2.42 7.94
N ARG A 32 -6.76 -1.11 7.77
CA ARG A 32 -5.55 -0.37 8.25
C ARG A 32 -5.25 -0.57 9.73
N SER A 33 -6.28 -0.77 10.56
CA SER A 33 -6.12 -1.05 12.00
C SER A 33 -5.43 -2.39 12.25
N ALA A 34 -5.78 -3.43 11.48
CA ALA A 34 -5.12 -4.73 11.57
C ALA A 34 -3.66 -4.66 11.12
N VAL A 35 -3.38 -3.91 10.05
CA VAL A 35 -2.00 -3.67 9.59
C VAL A 35 -1.20 -2.91 10.62
N SER A 36 -1.77 -1.85 11.21
CA SER A 36 -1.16 -1.06 12.28
C SER A 36 -0.83 -1.93 13.49
N ALA A 37 -1.74 -2.81 13.92
CA ALA A 37 -1.51 -3.75 15.01
C ALA A 37 -0.39 -4.76 14.69
N LEU A 38 -0.38 -5.32 13.47
CA LEU A 38 0.63 -6.29 13.02
C LEU A 38 2.03 -5.68 12.98
N THR A 39 2.14 -4.47 12.43
CA THR A 39 3.42 -3.81 12.13
C THR A 39 3.89 -2.87 13.24
N ARG A 40 3.06 -2.64 14.27
CA ARG A 40 3.32 -1.74 15.41
C ARG A 40 3.61 -0.29 15.01
N VAL A 41 3.06 0.16 13.89
CA VAL A 41 3.13 1.57 13.46
C VAL A 41 1.78 2.24 13.60
N ASP A 42 1.81 3.55 13.84
CA ASP A 42 0.60 4.35 13.94
C ASP A 42 -0.27 4.20 12.70
N TRP A 43 -1.58 4.07 12.91
CA TRP A 43 -2.55 3.84 11.85
C TRP A 43 -2.54 4.95 10.79
N LYS A 44 -2.12 6.18 11.13
CA LYS A 44 -1.96 7.29 10.17
C LYS A 44 -0.74 7.10 9.27
N SER A 45 0.27 6.36 9.71
CA SER A 45 1.47 6.06 8.90
C SER A 45 1.24 4.99 7.84
N VAL A 46 0.30 4.07 8.09
CA VAL A 46 -0.05 2.99 7.15
C VAL A 46 -0.57 3.53 5.81
N GLY A 47 -1.37 4.61 5.85
CA GLY A 47 -1.94 5.23 4.65
C GLY A 47 -0.88 5.76 3.66
N PRO A 48 0.05 6.62 4.10
CA PRO A 48 1.17 7.10 3.29
C PRO A 48 2.07 5.98 2.77
N ILE A 49 2.34 4.94 3.56
CA ILE A 49 3.12 3.77 3.11
C ILE A 49 2.42 3.11 1.92
N PHE A 50 1.13 2.81 2.07
CA PHE A 50 0.35 2.17 1.01
C PHE A 50 0.26 3.04 -0.25
N ARG A 51 0.11 4.37 -0.10
CA ARG A 51 0.08 5.28 -1.25
C ARG A 51 1.37 5.24 -2.05
N ARG A 52 2.54 5.34 -1.39
CA ARG A 52 3.83 5.26 -2.06
C ARG A 52 4.01 3.93 -2.79
N MET A 53 3.61 2.83 -2.17
CA MET A 53 3.67 1.52 -2.82
C MET A 53 2.77 1.46 -4.07
N ALA A 54 1.54 1.96 -3.97
CA ALA A 54 0.65 1.99 -5.12
C ALA A 54 1.18 2.87 -6.25
N ASP A 55 1.90 3.95 -5.92
CA ASP A 55 2.53 4.81 -6.92
C ASP A 55 3.73 4.10 -7.59
N ASP A 56 4.56 3.39 -6.83
CA ASP A 56 5.64 2.55 -7.39
C ASP A 56 5.10 1.49 -8.35
N LEU A 57 4.04 0.76 -7.96
CA LEU A 57 3.40 -0.24 -8.81
C LEU A 57 2.82 0.38 -10.09
N ARG A 58 2.25 1.58 -10.01
CA ARG A 58 1.77 2.31 -11.21
C ARG A 58 2.92 2.68 -12.15
N VAL A 59 4.05 3.11 -11.60
CA VAL A 59 5.24 3.43 -12.39
C VAL A 59 5.79 2.17 -13.05
N GLU A 60 5.85 1.06 -12.33
CA GLU A 60 6.34 -0.24 -12.83
C GLU A 60 5.43 -0.80 -13.94
N GLN A 61 4.11 -0.64 -13.82
CA GLN A 61 3.14 -1.05 -14.85
C GLN A 61 3.21 -0.18 -16.12
N GLY A 62 3.72 1.05 -16.01
CA GLY A 62 3.93 1.94 -17.16
C GLY A 62 2.64 2.42 -17.86
N ALA A 63 2.81 3.03 -19.03
CA ALA A 63 1.71 3.61 -19.80
C ALA A 63 0.75 2.57 -20.41
N GLY A 64 1.15 1.30 -20.46
CA GLY A 64 0.40 0.20 -21.07
C GLY A 64 -0.67 -0.44 -20.16
N LEU A 65 -0.99 0.18 -19.01
CA LEU A 65 -2.03 -0.34 -18.10
C LEU A 65 -3.38 -0.58 -18.80
N PHE A 66 -3.64 0.19 -19.85
CA PHE A 66 -4.87 0.11 -20.64
C PHE A 66 -4.66 -0.54 -22.02
N ASP A 67 -3.46 -1.04 -22.31
CA ASP A 67 -3.23 -1.81 -23.52
C ASP A 67 -4.00 -3.13 -23.43
N HIS A 68 -4.66 -3.51 -24.53
CA HIS A 68 -5.47 -4.73 -24.62
C HIS A 68 -6.74 -4.78 -23.74
N LEU A 69 -7.28 -3.64 -23.32
CA LEU A 69 -8.60 -3.60 -22.70
C LEU A 69 -9.67 -4.16 -23.66
N ARG A 70 -10.26 -5.29 -23.28
CA ARG A 70 -11.54 -5.78 -23.81
C ARG A 70 -12.67 -5.20 -22.97
N THR A 71 -13.89 -5.17 -23.53
CA THR A 71 -15.08 -4.70 -22.80
C THR A 71 -15.17 -5.35 -21.43
N ILE A 72 -15.04 -4.53 -20.38
CA ILE A 72 -15.12 -4.92 -18.97
C ILE A 72 -16.39 -4.34 -18.38
N GLY A 73 -17.18 -5.19 -17.71
CA GLY A 73 -18.37 -4.76 -16.98
C GLY A 73 -17.96 -3.96 -15.75
N VAL A 74 -18.54 -2.77 -15.59
CA VAL A 74 -18.39 -1.96 -14.38
C VAL A 74 -19.46 -2.40 -13.40
N ASP A 75 -19.06 -2.92 -12.24
CA ASP A 75 -19.97 -3.28 -11.16
C ASP A 75 -20.15 -2.13 -10.17
N GLU A 76 -21.37 -1.94 -9.66
CA GLU A 76 -21.66 -0.94 -8.65
C GLU A 76 -21.27 -1.44 -7.25
N THR A 77 -20.18 -0.90 -6.71
CA THR A 77 -19.82 -1.18 -5.32
C THR A 77 -20.62 -0.29 -4.36
N ARG A 78 -21.54 -0.87 -3.58
CA ARG A 78 -22.25 -0.15 -2.52
C ARG A 78 -21.36 0.03 -1.28
N TYR A 79 -20.82 1.22 -1.09
CA TYR A 79 -20.06 1.59 0.10
C TYR A 79 -20.96 2.23 1.17
N ARG A 80 -21.02 1.62 2.36
CA ARG A 80 -21.74 2.19 3.52
C ARG A 80 -20.75 3.00 4.37
N LYS A 81 -20.73 4.32 4.20
CA LYS A 81 -19.94 5.22 5.05
C LYS A 81 -20.60 5.31 6.42
N GLY A 82 -19.83 5.09 7.50
CA GLY A 82 -20.31 5.19 8.87
C GLY A 82 -21.02 6.52 9.11
N HIS A 83 -22.34 6.46 9.29
CA HIS A 83 -23.14 7.60 9.73
C HIS A 83 -22.99 7.70 11.25
N ARG A 84 -22.47 8.83 11.73
CA ARG A 84 -22.58 9.18 13.15
C ARG A 84 -23.98 9.75 13.37
N SER A 85 -24.82 8.97 14.03
CA SER A 85 -26.03 9.45 14.72
C SER A 85 -25.64 10.18 16.00
#